data_AF-A0A5E4IAD3-F1
#
_entry.id   AF-A0A5E4IAD3-F1
#
_cell.length_a   1.000
_cell.length_b   1.000
_cell.length_c   1.000
_cell.angle_alpha   90.00
_cell.angle_beta   90.00
_cell.angle_gamma   90.00
#
_symmetry.space_group_name_H-M   'P 1'
#
loop_
_entity.id
_entity.type
_entity.pdbx_description
1 polymer ?
#
loop_
_entity_poly.entity_id
_entity_poly.type
_entity_poly.pdbx_seq_one_letter_code
_entity_poly.pdbx_strand_id
1 'polypeptide(L)'
;MVVSDNPATRIRLEISHNAEDKKISVGGTCAVANVFDMAGNLAIKPCELAEKAHPSDVWFRLDVTQNNFREGLKEMAKLSHMGFSNFSIMLSGLKEADEIRRARFVAAECGVLFGVEIPFGVSIDSPGMALSYDEISRAGATFAVMDIDSLSKKIMCHEKIQHEIPEPVSKIIESSITRFKQKGIHVAARGNMLESTDVLKELMASGIDSILAHPANFEKIKLKALYAEKHQELDFMKSKMRMHLRPRSR
;
A
#
# COMPACT_ATOMS: atom_id res chain seq x y z
N MET A 1 13.74 4.39 -15.00
CA MET A 1 14.22 3.77 -13.75
C MET A 1 14.74 4.88 -12.85
N VAL A 2 13.92 5.35 -11.90
CA VAL A 2 14.44 6.07 -10.73
C VAL A 2 14.22 5.12 -9.56
N VAL A 3 15.00 4.05 -9.56
CA VAL A 3 15.25 3.29 -8.35
C VAL A 3 16.21 4.18 -7.57
N SER A 4 15.68 4.84 -6.54
CA SER A 4 16.51 5.49 -5.54
C SER A 4 17.25 4.38 -4.80
N ASP A 5 18.57 4.32 -4.93
CA ASP A 5 19.46 3.40 -4.21
C ASP A 5 19.60 3.78 -2.72
N ASN A 6 18.48 3.92 -2.00
CA ASN A 6 18.46 4.10 -0.54
C ASN A 6 17.43 3.13 0.08
N PRO A 7 17.76 2.33 1.11
CA PRO A 7 17.03 1.09 1.41
C PRO A 7 15.89 1.21 2.45
N ALA A 8 15.46 2.40 2.87
CA ALA A 8 14.55 2.49 4.03
C ALA A 8 13.06 2.41 3.69
N THR A 9 12.56 3.08 2.63
CA THR A 9 11.13 3.01 2.29
C THR A 9 10.89 3.17 0.79
N ARG A 10 10.34 2.14 0.14
CA ARG A 10 10.01 2.21 -1.31
C ARG A 10 8.70 2.96 -1.53
N ILE A 11 8.62 3.85 -2.51
CA ILE A 11 7.34 4.50 -2.87
C ILE A 11 6.72 3.75 -4.04
N ARG A 12 5.49 3.27 -3.87
CA ARG A 12 4.73 2.52 -4.87
C ARG A 12 3.53 3.35 -5.34
N LEU A 13 3.17 3.19 -6.62
CA LEU A 13 1.95 3.77 -7.16
C LEU A 13 0.76 2.90 -6.80
N GLU A 14 -0.31 3.52 -6.32
CA GLU A 14 -1.59 2.84 -6.15
C GLU A 14 -2.38 2.86 -7.47
N ILE A 15 -2.91 1.70 -7.86
CA ILE A 15 -3.81 1.58 -9.00
C ILE A 15 -5.15 1.00 -8.51
N SER A 16 -6.22 1.78 -8.64
CA SER A 16 -7.58 1.35 -8.34
C SER A 16 -8.25 0.82 -9.61
N HIS A 17 -8.92 -0.33 -9.52
CA HIS A 17 -9.77 -0.83 -10.59
C HIS A 17 -11.21 -0.35 -10.36
N ASN A 18 -11.80 0.35 -11.34
CA ASN A 18 -13.24 0.66 -11.33
C ASN A 18 -13.92 -0.12 -12.45
N ALA A 19 -14.72 -1.13 -12.08
CA ALA A 19 -15.36 -2.01 -13.06
C ALA A 19 -16.46 -1.33 -13.88
N GLU A 20 -17.09 -0.26 -13.35
CA GLU A 20 -18.14 0.47 -14.07
C GLU A 20 -17.62 1.16 -15.34
N ASP A 21 -16.32 1.45 -15.43
CA ASP A 21 -15.72 2.17 -16.55
C ASP A 21 -14.99 1.28 -17.56
N LYS A 22 -14.81 -0.03 -17.30
CA LYS A 22 -13.84 -0.88 -18.04
C LYS A 22 -12.45 -0.22 -18.18
N LYS A 23 -12.06 0.63 -17.23
CA LYS A 23 -10.81 1.40 -17.24
C LYS A 23 -10.06 1.18 -15.94
N ILE A 24 -8.78 0.87 -16.07
CA ILE A 24 -7.81 0.93 -14.97
C ILE A 24 -7.51 2.42 -14.75
N SER A 25 -7.96 3.00 -13.64
CA SER A 25 -7.74 4.41 -13.35
C SER A 25 -6.48 4.60 -12.50
N VAL A 26 -5.48 5.22 -13.10
CA VAL A 26 -4.28 5.73 -12.42
C VAL A 26 -4.57 7.20 -12.12
N GLY A 27 -5.32 7.41 -11.04
CA GLY A 27 -5.50 8.70 -10.38
C GLY A 27 -6.01 9.89 -11.20
N GLY A 28 -7.33 10.12 -11.14
CA GLY A 28 -7.95 11.44 -11.28
C GLY A 28 -7.87 12.13 -12.64
N THR A 29 -7.18 11.57 -13.63
CA THR A 29 -7.20 12.01 -15.02
C THR A 29 -7.84 10.93 -15.87
N CYS A 30 -8.94 11.29 -16.52
CA CYS A 30 -9.69 10.44 -17.42
C CYS A 30 -8.84 10.18 -18.68
N ALA A 31 -7.98 9.16 -18.65
CA ALA A 31 -7.13 8.82 -19.80
C ALA A 31 -6.70 7.36 -19.78
N VAL A 32 -7.63 6.42 -19.96
CA VAL A 32 -7.32 5.15 -20.64
C VAL A 32 -8.50 4.81 -21.54
N ALA A 33 -8.58 5.47 -22.70
CA ALA A 33 -9.47 5.04 -23.76
C ALA A 33 -8.82 3.84 -24.47
N ASN A 34 -9.64 2.81 -24.69
CA ASN A 34 -9.45 1.67 -25.59
C ASN A 34 -8.40 0.63 -25.16
N VAL A 35 -8.90 -0.46 -24.60
CA VAL A 35 -8.14 -1.69 -24.38
C VAL A 35 -8.08 -2.45 -25.71
N PHE A 36 -6.85 -2.75 -26.16
CA PHE A 36 -6.42 -3.59 -27.29
C PHE A 36 -6.29 -2.92 -28.68
N ASP A 37 -5.09 -3.02 -29.27
CA ASP A 37 -4.93 -3.19 -30.72
C ASP A 37 -4.73 -4.67 -31.07
N MET A 38 -4.95 -5.02 -32.33
CA MET A 38 -4.91 -6.40 -32.84
C MET A 38 -3.52 -7.07 -32.82
N ALA A 39 -2.49 -6.38 -32.29
CA ALA A 39 -1.13 -6.90 -32.19
C ALA A 39 -0.72 -7.27 -30.75
N GLY A 40 -1.61 -7.15 -29.76
CA GLY A 40 -1.33 -7.60 -28.39
C GLY A 40 -0.33 -6.73 -27.62
N ASN A 41 -0.04 -5.52 -28.12
CA ASN A 41 0.78 -4.55 -27.40
C ASN A 41 -0.10 -3.58 -26.59
N LEU A 42 0.40 -3.22 -25.42
CA LEU A 42 -0.21 -2.27 -24.49
C LEU A 42 -0.22 -0.86 -25.11
N ALA A 43 -1.24 -0.53 -25.91
CA ALA A 43 -1.41 0.82 -26.46
C ALA A 43 -1.98 1.77 -25.39
N ILE A 44 -1.15 2.14 -24.41
CA ILE A 44 -1.36 3.41 -23.70
C ILE A 44 -1.03 4.51 -24.72
N LYS A 45 -2.04 5.25 -25.19
CA LYS A 45 -1.76 6.49 -25.94
C LYS A 45 -0.88 7.38 -25.04
N PRO A 46 0.28 7.85 -25.53
CA PRO A 46 1.19 8.64 -24.72
C PRO A 46 0.53 9.98 -24.42
N CYS A 47 -0.09 10.10 -23.25
CA CYS A 47 -0.11 11.38 -22.56
C CYS A 47 1.30 11.58 -22.00
N GLU A 48 1.86 12.77 -22.17
CA GLU A 48 3.28 13.16 -22.08
C GLU A 48 4.02 12.85 -20.74
N LEU A 49 3.43 12.07 -19.84
CA LEU A 49 4.08 11.47 -18.67
C LEU A 49 4.53 10.00 -18.86
N ALA A 50 4.11 9.32 -19.93
CA ALA A 50 4.25 7.87 -20.09
C ALA A 50 5.58 7.36 -20.70
N GLU A 51 6.56 8.22 -20.97
CA GLU A 51 7.90 7.78 -21.41
C GLU A 51 8.82 7.34 -20.23
N LYS A 52 8.34 7.43 -18.98
CA LYS A 52 9.16 7.12 -17.80
C LYS A 52 8.51 6.07 -16.90
N ALA A 53 9.06 4.86 -16.98
CA ALA A 53 8.96 3.74 -16.05
C ALA A 53 7.72 2.82 -16.18
N HIS A 54 7.93 1.64 -16.75
CA HIS A 54 7.09 0.49 -16.45
C HIS A 54 7.28 0.10 -14.97
N PRO A 55 6.21 0.02 -14.16
CA PRO A 55 6.34 -0.33 -12.74
C PRO A 55 6.79 -1.79 -12.60
N SER A 56 7.78 -2.02 -11.74
CA SER A 56 8.32 -3.36 -11.47
C SER A 56 7.32 -4.26 -10.75
N ASP A 57 6.40 -3.67 -9.97
CA ASP A 57 5.31 -4.35 -9.26
C ASP A 57 4.07 -3.42 -9.23
N VAL A 58 2.89 -3.98 -9.49
CA VAL A 58 1.60 -3.26 -9.45
C VAL A 58 0.66 -3.89 -8.43
N TRP A 59 0.05 -3.09 -7.55
CA TRP A 59 -0.96 -3.59 -6.60
C TRP A 59 -2.35 -3.11 -7.00
N PHE A 60 -3.23 -4.05 -7.33
CA PHE A 60 -4.63 -3.78 -7.65
C PHE A 60 -5.49 -3.84 -6.39
N ARG A 61 -6.11 -2.72 -6.04
CA ARG A 61 -7.08 -2.68 -4.95
C ARG A 61 -8.42 -3.26 -5.41
N LEU A 62 -8.91 -4.29 -4.72
CA LEU A 62 -10.24 -4.86 -4.91
C LEU A 62 -11.02 -4.82 -3.59
N ASP A 63 -12.17 -4.14 -3.59
CA ASP A 63 -13.04 -4.04 -2.44
C ASP A 63 -14.02 -5.22 -2.39
N VAL A 64 -13.97 -6.01 -1.31
CA VAL A 64 -14.80 -7.21 -1.17
C VAL A 64 -16.27 -6.90 -0.95
N THR A 65 -16.60 -5.67 -0.58
CA THR A 65 -17.97 -5.22 -0.30
C THR A 65 -18.68 -4.70 -1.55
N GLN A 66 -17.93 -4.44 -2.63
CA GLN A 66 -18.50 -3.93 -3.87
C GLN A 66 -19.04 -5.04 -4.77
N ASN A 67 -20.14 -4.75 -5.48
CA ASN A 67 -20.79 -5.67 -6.40
C ASN A 67 -19.87 -6.13 -7.55
N ASN A 68 -18.89 -5.31 -7.90
CA ASN A 68 -17.94 -5.56 -8.96
C ASN A 68 -16.74 -6.44 -8.56
N PHE A 69 -16.66 -6.91 -7.30
CA PHE A 69 -15.53 -7.69 -6.81
C PHE A 69 -15.24 -8.91 -7.70
N ARG A 70 -16.28 -9.66 -8.09
CA ARG A 70 -16.16 -10.83 -8.99
C ARG A 70 -15.65 -10.45 -10.38
N GLU A 71 -16.04 -9.30 -10.91
CA GLU A 71 -15.59 -8.84 -12.23
C GLU A 71 -14.12 -8.46 -12.18
N GLY A 72 -13.70 -7.72 -11.15
CA GLY A 72 -12.29 -7.40 -10.92
C GLY A 72 -11.42 -8.66 -10.82
N LEU A 73 -11.89 -9.70 -10.13
CA LEU A 73 -11.18 -10.99 -10.07
C LEU A 73 -11.03 -11.66 -11.42
N LYS A 74 -12.09 -11.68 -12.25
CA LYS A 74 -12.04 -12.25 -13.60
C LYS A 74 -11.04 -11.49 -14.49
N GLU A 75 -10.96 -10.17 -14.36
CA GLU A 75 -9.93 -9.40 -15.07
C GLU A 75 -8.52 -9.75 -14.60
N MET A 76 -8.31 -9.95 -13.29
CA MET A 76 -7.01 -10.40 -12.78
C MET A 76 -6.64 -11.82 -13.27
N ALA A 77 -7.60 -12.74 -13.35
CA ALA A 77 -7.40 -14.07 -13.92
C ALA A 77 -6.93 -13.99 -15.38
N LYS A 78 -7.56 -13.13 -16.18
CA LYS A 78 -7.15 -12.90 -17.57
C LYS A 78 -5.71 -12.40 -17.65
N LEU A 79 -5.33 -11.42 -16.83
CA LEU A 79 -3.95 -10.92 -16.80
C LEU A 79 -2.95 -12.03 -16.45
N SER A 80 -3.26 -12.86 -15.46
CA SER A 80 -2.42 -14.00 -15.09
C SER A 80 -2.29 -15.01 -16.24
N HIS A 81 -3.40 -15.38 -16.91
CA HIS A 81 -3.39 -16.28 -18.06
C HIS A 81 -2.65 -15.73 -19.27
N MET A 82 -2.59 -14.41 -19.43
CA MET A 82 -1.78 -13.75 -20.46
C MET A 82 -0.28 -13.76 -20.15
N GLY A 83 0.14 -14.26 -18.97
CA GLY A 83 1.52 -14.37 -18.55
C GLY A 83 2.06 -13.15 -17.81
N PHE A 84 1.20 -12.19 -17.43
CA PHE A 84 1.63 -11.09 -16.55
C PHE A 84 1.86 -11.62 -15.13
N SER A 85 3.00 -11.28 -14.54
CA SER A 85 3.38 -11.75 -13.20
C SER A 85 3.82 -10.64 -12.25
N ASN A 86 3.94 -9.40 -12.74
CA ASN A 86 4.40 -8.24 -11.98
C ASN A 86 3.26 -7.53 -11.22
N PHE A 87 2.24 -8.28 -10.80
CA PHE A 87 1.11 -7.70 -10.09
C PHE A 87 0.67 -8.50 -8.87
N SER A 88 -0.02 -7.83 -7.97
CA SER A 88 -0.57 -8.41 -6.75
C SER A 88 -1.93 -7.82 -6.45
N ILE A 89 -2.74 -8.54 -5.67
CA ILE A 89 -4.10 -8.13 -5.31
C ILE A 89 -4.13 -7.64 -3.87
N MET A 90 -4.65 -6.44 -3.65
CA MET A 90 -4.90 -5.87 -2.32
C MET A 90 -6.39 -5.92 -2.01
N LEU A 91 -6.79 -6.79 -1.09
CA LEU A 91 -8.17 -6.89 -0.63
C LEU A 91 -8.48 -5.74 0.36
N SER A 92 -9.51 -4.95 0.08
CA SER A 92 -9.99 -3.88 0.97
C SER A 92 -11.43 -4.07 1.40
N GLY A 93 -11.89 -3.28 2.37
CA GLY A 93 -13.26 -3.37 2.89
C GLY A 93 -13.45 -4.51 3.90
N LEU A 94 -12.36 -5.11 4.36
CA LEU A 94 -12.37 -6.20 5.34
C LEU A 94 -12.52 -5.64 6.77
N LYS A 95 -13.47 -6.18 7.52
CA LYS A 95 -13.69 -5.85 8.94
C LYS A 95 -12.98 -6.84 9.87
N GLU A 96 -12.92 -8.10 9.47
CA GLU A 96 -12.38 -9.21 10.26
C GLU A 96 -11.60 -10.18 9.35
N ALA A 97 -10.65 -10.94 9.91
CA ALA A 97 -9.80 -11.79 9.09
C ALA A 97 -10.53 -13.00 8.47
N ASP A 98 -11.64 -13.46 9.06
CA ASP A 98 -12.46 -14.54 8.47
C ASP A 98 -13.05 -14.16 7.10
N GLU A 99 -13.16 -12.86 6.81
CA GLU A 99 -13.62 -12.36 5.52
C GLU A 99 -12.61 -12.66 4.39
N ILE A 100 -11.32 -12.80 4.73
CA ILE A 100 -10.28 -13.21 3.77
C ILE A 100 -10.58 -14.61 3.23
N ARG A 101 -11.06 -15.52 4.08
CA ARG A 101 -11.42 -16.89 3.65
C ARG A 101 -12.57 -16.86 2.65
N ARG A 102 -13.58 -16.02 2.89
CA ARG A 102 -14.70 -15.83 1.95
C ARG A 102 -14.23 -15.23 0.64
N ALA A 103 -13.37 -14.21 0.69
CA ALA A 103 -12.80 -13.59 -0.51
C ALA A 103 -11.98 -14.60 -1.33
N ARG A 104 -11.20 -15.47 -0.68
CA ARG A 104 -10.45 -16.56 -1.34
C ARG A 104 -11.36 -17.57 -2.02
N PHE A 105 -12.47 -17.93 -1.40
CA PHE A 105 -13.44 -18.84 -1.99
C PHE A 105 -14.02 -18.25 -3.29
N VAL A 106 -14.44 -16.98 -3.24
CA VAL A 106 -14.96 -16.26 -4.42
C VAL A 106 -13.89 -16.11 -5.51
N ALA A 107 -12.63 -15.86 -5.12
CA ALA A 107 -11.51 -15.80 -6.05
C ALA A 107 -11.30 -17.13 -6.78
N ALA A 108 -11.34 -18.26 -6.05
CA ALA A 108 -11.22 -19.58 -6.65
C ALA A 108 -12.37 -19.88 -7.64
N GLU A 109 -13.61 -19.51 -7.32
CA GLU A 109 -14.73 -19.59 -8.26
C GLU A 109 -14.53 -18.75 -9.53
N CYS A 110 -13.77 -17.66 -9.44
CA CYS A 110 -13.45 -16.79 -10.57
C CYS A 110 -12.16 -17.20 -11.30
N GLY A 111 -11.54 -18.32 -10.93
CA GLY A 111 -10.29 -18.80 -11.54
C GLY A 111 -9.04 -18.07 -11.07
N VAL A 112 -9.04 -17.55 -9.83
CA VAL A 112 -7.87 -16.91 -9.22
C VAL A 112 -7.50 -17.62 -7.93
N LEU A 113 -6.28 -18.16 -7.85
CA LEU A 113 -5.74 -18.75 -6.62
C LEU A 113 -4.82 -17.77 -5.89
N PHE A 114 -5.39 -17.02 -4.93
CA PHE A 114 -4.62 -16.11 -4.06
C PHE A 114 -3.48 -16.84 -3.32
N GLY A 115 -2.28 -16.27 -3.40
CA GLY A 115 -1.08 -16.77 -2.73
C GLY A 115 -0.40 -17.94 -3.43
N VAL A 116 -1.01 -18.49 -4.50
CA VAL A 116 -0.42 -19.55 -5.32
C VAL A 116 -0.03 -19.00 -6.69
N GLU A 117 -0.99 -18.42 -7.40
CA GLU A 117 -0.78 -17.84 -8.73
C GLU A 117 -0.50 -16.36 -8.66
N ILE A 118 -1.24 -15.65 -7.79
CA ILE A 118 -1.18 -14.20 -7.66
C ILE A 118 -0.90 -13.86 -6.19
N PRO A 119 0.23 -13.20 -5.87
CA PRO A 119 0.48 -12.69 -4.53
C PRO A 119 -0.65 -11.75 -4.10
N PHE A 120 -1.01 -11.81 -2.82
CA PHE A 120 -2.07 -10.96 -2.32
C PHE A 120 -1.72 -10.37 -0.96
N GLY A 121 -2.36 -9.25 -0.66
CA GLY A 121 -2.27 -8.57 0.60
C GLY A 121 -3.61 -8.00 1.00
N VAL A 122 -3.62 -7.31 2.14
CA VAL A 122 -4.83 -6.74 2.73
C VAL A 122 -4.65 -5.26 3.03
N SER A 123 -5.70 -4.49 2.79
CA SER A 123 -5.82 -3.12 3.30
C SER A 123 -6.31 -3.20 4.74
N ILE A 124 -5.51 -2.69 5.67
CA ILE A 124 -5.85 -2.56 7.07
C ILE A 124 -6.53 -1.21 7.24
N ASP A 125 -7.86 -1.21 7.07
CA ASP A 125 -8.70 -0.03 7.19
C ASP A 125 -9.63 -0.08 8.42
N SER A 126 -9.59 -1.17 9.19
CA SER A 126 -10.44 -1.41 10.36
C SER A 126 -9.63 -1.88 11.58
N PRO A 127 -10.09 -1.56 12.81
CA PRO A 127 -9.40 -2.00 14.03
C PRO A 127 -9.31 -3.54 14.15
N GLY A 128 -10.37 -4.25 13.72
CA GLY A 128 -10.39 -5.71 13.71
C GLY A 128 -9.26 -6.29 12.85
N MET A 129 -9.06 -5.75 11.65
CA MET A 129 -7.96 -6.16 10.77
C MET A 129 -6.59 -5.83 11.35
N ALA A 130 -6.42 -4.68 12.01
CA ALA A 130 -5.15 -4.28 12.62
C ALA A 130 -4.69 -5.28 13.71
N LEU A 131 -5.64 -5.90 14.40
CA LEU A 131 -5.37 -6.87 15.46
C LEU A 131 -5.28 -8.33 14.99
N SER A 132 -5.65 -8.63 13.74
CA SER A 132 -5.76 -10.00 13.21
C SER A 132 -4.51 -10.49 12.47
N TYR A 133 -3.32 -10.12 12.95
CA TYR A 133 -2.04 -10.38 12.26
C TYR A 133 -1.74 -11.88 12.08
N ASP A 134 -2.11 -12.72 13.05
CA ASP A 134 -1.88 -14.17 12.97
C ASP A 134 -2.79 -14.83 11.93
N GLU A 135 -4.04 -14.40 11.83
CA GLU A 135 -5.01 -14.89 10.83
C GLU A 135 -4.61 -14.44 9.43
N ILE A 136 -4.23 -13.16 9.27
CA ILE A 136 -3.78 -12.60 7.99
C ILE A 136 -2.53 -13.33 7.50
N SER A 137 -1.54 -13.56 8.38
CA SER A 137 -0.33 -14.30 8.05
C SER A 137 -0.64 -15.76 7.68
N ARG A 138 -1.47 -16.46 8.46
CA ARG A 138 -1.90 -17.83 8.15
C ARG A 138 -2.69 -17.94 6.85
N ALA A 139 -3.39 -16.88 6.43
CA ALA A 139 -4.08 -16.85 5.16
C ALA A 139 -3.12 -16.78 3.95
N GLY A 140 -1.84 -16.46 4.18
CA GLY A 140 -0.81 -16.37 3.14
C GLY A 140 -0.66 -14.97 2.54
N ALA A 141 -1.14 -13.92 3.21
CA ALA A 141 -0.95 -12.55 2.75
C ALA A 141 0.54 -12.18 2.77
N THR A 142 1.05 -11.62 1.67
CA THR A 142 2.46 -11.25 1.52
C THR A 142 2.73 -9.79 1.88
N PHE A 143 1.68 -8.96 1.90
CA PHE A 143 1.77 -7.56 2.31
C PHE A 143 0.50 -7.07 3.03
N ALA A 144 0.64 -6.03 3.84
CA ALA A 144 -0.44 -5.34 4.52
C ALA A 144 -0.30 -3.82 4.30
N VAL A 145 -1.39 -3.14 3.95
CA VAL A 145 -1.40 -1.70 3.69
C VAL A 145 -2.24 -0.99 4.74
N MET A 146 -1.58 -0.24 5.62
CA MET A 146 -2.22 0.57 6.65
C MET A 146 -2.91 1.78 6.01
N ASP A 147 -4.25 1.82 6.01
CA ASP A 147 -5.03 2.99 5.62
C ASP A 147 -5.18 3.91 6.82
N ILE A 148 -4.22 4.82 6.97
CA ILE A 148 -4.07 5.66 8.16
C ILE A 148 -5.28 6.57 8.35
N ASP A 149 -5.83 7.10 7.25
CA ASP A 149 -7.02 7.94 7.28
C ASP A 149 -8.23 7.16 7.79
N SER A 150 -8.47 5.98 7.21
CA SER A 150 -9.63 5.14 7.53
C SER A 150 -9.54 4.56 8.94
N LEU A 151 -8.35 4.10 9.36
CA LEU A 151 -8.10 3.62 10.71
C LEU A 151 -8.33 4.72 11.74
N SER A 152 -7.76 5.91 11.52
CA SER A 152 -7.94 7.05 12.43
C SER A 152 -9.42 7.40 12.60
N LYS A 153 -10.17 7.48 11.49
CA LYS A 153 -11.62 7.78 11.54
C LYS A 153 -12.41 6.74 12.32
N LYS A 154 -12.15 5.44 12.06
CA LYS A 154 -12.89 4.34 12.70
C LYS A 154 -12.54 4.16 14.16
N ILE A 155 -11.28 4.38 14.56
CA ILE A 155 -10.85 4.27 15.97
C ILE A 155 -11.35 5.46 16.78
N MET A 156 -11.25 6.69 16.24
CA MET A 156 -11.64 7.90 16.96
C MET A 156 -13.14 8.20 16.88
N CYS A 157 -13.90 7.43 16.10
CA CYS A 157 -15.31 7.69 15.79
C CYS A 157 -15.53 9.14 15.30
N HIS A 158 -14.61 9.66 14.48
CA HIS A 158 -14.60 11.05 14.02
C HIS A 158 -14.48 11.11 12.49
N GLU A 159 -15.26 11.97 11.84
CA GLU A 159 -15.29 12.04 10.38
C GLU A 159 -14.15 12.85 9.76
N LYS A 160 -13.56 13.78 10.52
CA LYS A 160 -12.52 14.69 10.03
C LYS A 160 -11.13 14.04 10.11
N ILE A 161 -10.39 14.13 9.00
CA ILE A 161 -8.98 13.77 8.92
C ILE A 161 -8.19 14.86 9.65
N GLN A 162 -7.48 14.48 10.70
CA GLN A 162 -6.52 15.37 11.37
C GLN A 162 -5.17 15.33 10.63
N HIS A 163 -4.35 16.38 10.75
CA HIS A 163 -3.01 16.40 10.16
C HIS A 163 -1.96 15.64 10.99
N GLU A 164 -2.40 15.00 12.07
CA GLU A 164 -1.62 14.24 13.03
C GLU A 164 -2.33 12.92 13.32
N ILE A 165 -1.57 11.88 13.65
CA ILE A 165 -2.13 10.61 14.10
C ILE A 165 -2.42 10.74 15.60
N PRO A 166 -3.67 10.55 16.05
CA PRO A 166 -3.98 10.55 17.48
C PRO A 166 -3.20 9.46 18.23
N GLU A 167 -2.72 9.76 19.44
CA GLU A 167 -1.87 8.84 20.21
C GLU A 167 -2.41 7.40 20.34
N PRO A 168 -3.72 7.16 20.59
CA PRO A 168 -4.25 5.79 20.64
C PRO A 168 -4.15 5.06 19.30
N VAL A 169 -4.33 5.80 18.20
CA VAL A 169 -4.24 5.28 16.83
C VAL A 169 -2.78 4.97 16.48
N SER A 170 -1.87 5.88 16.84
CA SER A 170 -0.42 5.72 16.68
C SER A 170 0.08 4.43 17.31
N LYS A 171 -0.27 4.18 18.59
CA LYS A 171 0.10 2.94 19.30
C LYS A 171 -0.44 1.67 18.64
N ILE A 172 -1.66 1.71 18.12
CA ILE A 172 -2.25 0.58 17.39
C ILE A 172 -1.48 0.35 16.09
N ILE A 173 -1.19 1.41 15.33
CA ILE A 173 -0.44 1.33 14.07
C ILE A 173 0.96 0.78 14.32
N GLU A 174 1.72 1.35 15.26
CA GLU A 174 3.08 0.92 15.61
C GLU A 174 3.13 -0.56 16.02
N SER A 175 2.22 -0.97 16.91
CA SER A 175 2.08 -2.37 17.34
C SER A 175 1.74 -3.27 16.16
N SER A 176 0.80 -2.87 15.29
CA SER A 176 0.39 -3.65 14.13
C SER A 176 1.54 -3.81 13.13
N ILE A 177 2.25 -2.73 12.78
CA ILE A 177 3.41 -2.76 11.88
C ILE A 177 4.44 -3.75 12.43
N THR A 178 4.79 -3.63 13.70
CA THR A 178 5.77 -4.51 14.35
C THR A 178 5.35 -5.98 14.26
N ARG A 179 4.09 -6.30 14.56
CA ARG A 179 3.55 -7.67 14.52
C ARG A 179 3.51 -8.23 13.10
N PHE A 180 3.09 -7.45 12.10
CA PHE A 180 3.12 -7.88 10.70
C PHE A 180 4.55 -8.17 10.22
N LYS A 181 5.51 -7.30 10.57
CA LYS A 181 6.92 -7.52 10.21
C LYS A 181 7.54 -8.74 10.87
N GLN A 182 7.20 -9.01 12.13
CA GLN A 182 7.61 -10.25 12.82
C GLN A 182 7.13 -11.52 12.10
N LYS A 183 6.05 -11.42 11.30
CA LYS A 183 5.52 -12.51 10.47
C LYS A 183 6.06 -12.51 9.04
N GLY A 184 7.00 -11.62 8.70
CA GLY A 184 7.56 -11.50 7.35
C GLY A 184 6.61 -10.86 6.34
N ILE A 185 5.56 -10.17 6.79
CA ILE A 185 4.63 -9.45 5.92
C ILE A 185 5.21 -8.07 5.60
N HIS A 186 5.26 -7.73 4.31
CA HIS A 186 5.66 -6.39 3.85
C HIS A 186 4.60 -5.37 4.26
N VAL A 187 4.98 -4.33 5.01
CA VAL A 187 4.02 -3.34 5.52
C VAL A 187 4.13 -2.03 4.73
N ALA A 188 3.01 -1.56 4.21
CA ALA A 188 2.91 -0.29 3.53
C ALA A 188 1.94 0.65 4.25
N ALA A 189 2.03 1.95 3.99
CA ALA A 189 1.06 2.94 4.45
C ALA A 189 0.43 3.68 3.26
N ARG A 190 -0.85 4.05 3.40
CA ARG A 190 -1.60 4.92 2.48
C ARG A 190 -2.42 5.94 3.29
N GLY A 191 -2.81 7.03 2.64
CA GLY A 191 -3.70 8.03 3.21
C GLY A 191 -3.25 9.45 2.91
N ASN A 192 -4.17 10.42 3.04
CA ASN A 192 -3.87 11.83 2.88
C ASN A 192 -3.03 12.37 4.04
N MET A 193 -3.09 11.75 5.22
CA MET A 193 -2.22 12.10 6.36
C MET A 193 -0.73 11.97 6.03
N LEU A 194 -0.36 11.15 5.02
CA LEU A 194 1.03 11.01 4.54
C LEU A 194 1.57 12.28 3.87
N GLU A 195 0.73 13.27 3.62
CA GLU A 195 1.23 14.59 3.25
C GLU A 195 1.90 15.32 4.42
N SER A 196 1.70 14.90 5.68
CA SER A 196 2.43 15.46 6.81
C SER A 196 3.81 14.81 6.94
N THR A 197 4.85 15.63 7.00
CA THR A 197 6.23 15.16 7.20
C THR A 197 6.40 14.47 8.56
N ASP A 198 5.70 14.94 9.59
CA ASP A 198 5.81 14.36 10.93
C ASP A 198 5.15 12.98 10.99
N VAL A 199 4.00 12.82 10.34
CA VAL A 199 3.35 11.52 10.15
C VAL A 199 4.25 10.55 9.38
N LEU A 200 4.90 11.00 8.32
CA LEU A 200 5.86 10.17 7.57
C LEU A 200 7.02 9.72 8.46
N LYS A 201 7.60 10.62 9.26
CA LYS A 201 8.69 10.29 10.19
C LYS A 201 8.24 9.26 11.23
N GLU A 202 7.04 9.41 11.78
CA GLU A 202 6.47 8.49 12.77
C GLU A 202 6.27 7.08 12.18
N LEU A 203 5.73 6.99 10.98
CA LEU A 203 5.51 5.70 10.30
C LEU A 203 6.83 5.04 9.87
N MET A 204 7.79 5.82 9.37
CA MET A 204 9.14 5.33 9.07
C MET A 204 9.85 4.83 10.33
N ALA A 205 9.72 5.54 11.45
CA ALA A 205 10.25 5.10 12.74
C ALA A 205 9.58 3.82 13.24
N SER A 206 8.27 3.66 12.99
CA SER A 206 7.53 2.42 13.25
C SER A 206 7.94 1.27 12.33
N GLY A 207 8.68 1.57 11.26
CA GLY A 207 9.33 0.59 10.40
C GLY A 207 8.51 0.15 9.18
N ILE A 208 7.66 1.00 8.59
CA ILE A 208 7.01 0.67 7.30
C ILE A 208 8.05 0.40 6.19
N ASP A 209 7.73 -0.49 5.25
CA ASP A 209 8.61 -0.86 4.14
C ASP A 209 8.31 -0.05 2.86
N SER A 210 7.07 0.45 2.71
CA SER A 210 6.70 1.28 1.56
C SER A 210 5.56 2.28 1.80
N ILE A 211 5.48 3.29 0.94
CA ILE A 211 4.38 4.25 0.90
C ILE A 211 3.59 4.06 -0.41
N LEU A 212 2.27 3.95 -0.30
CA LEU A 212 1.36 3.98 -1.45
C LEU A 212 0.87 5.40 -1.64
N ALA A 213 1.23 5.98 -2.78
CA ALA A 213 0.82 7.31 -3.16
C ALA A 213 -0.12 7.27 -4.37
N HIS A 214 -1.14 8.10 -4.30
CA HIS A 214 -1.97 8.40 -5.47
C HIS A 214 -1.11 9.11 -6.53
N PRO A 215 -1.26 8.81 -7.83
CA PRO A 215 -0.45 9.39 -8.91
C PRO A 215 -0.37 10.93 -8.88
N ALA A 216 -1.49 11.59 -8.64
CA ALA A 216 -1.56 13.05 -8.54
C ALA A 216 -0.68 13.64 -7.42
N ASN A 217 -0.41 12.86 -6.37
CA ASN A 217 0.35 13.29 -5.20
C ASN A 217 1.74 12.62 -5.11
N PHE A 218 2.11 11.79 -6.11
CA PHE A 218 3.29 10.94 -6.05
C PHE A 218 4.58 11.73 -5.85
N GLU A 219 4.86 12.74 -6.70
CA GLU A 219 6.07 13.54 -6.59
C GLU A 219 6.15 14.34 -5.28
N LYS A 220 5.00 14.84 -4.82
CA LYS A 220 4.89 15.58 -3.54
C LYS A 220 5.21 14.68 -2.35
N ILE A 221 4.61 13.49 -2.30
CA ILE A 221 4.86 12.51 -1.24
C ILE A 221 6.30 12.02 -1.30
N LYS A 222 6.85 11.82 -2.50
CA LYS A 222 8.24 11.42 -2.70
C LYS A 222 9.23 12.42 -2.14
N LEU A 223 9.06 13.70 -2.43
CA LEU A 223 9.92 14.74 -1.86
C LEU A 223 9.83 14.80 -0.33
N LYS A 224 8.63 14.64 0.23
CA LYS A 224 8.43 14.64 1.69
C LYS A 224 9.03 13.40 2.36
N ALA A 225 8.90 12.23 1.75
CA ALA A 225 9.51 11.00 2.23
C ALA A 225 11.05 11.12 2.24
N LEU A 226 11.64 11.62 1.15
CA LEU A 226 13.09 11.88 1.09
C LEU A 226 13.55 12.87 2.17
N TYR A 227 12.76 13.93 2.41
CA TYR A 227 13.06 14.89 3.47
C TYR A 227 12.95 14.26 4.87
N ALA A 228 11.95 13.41 5.11
CA ALA A 228 11.78 12.68 6.36
C ALA A 228 12.95 11.73 6.63
N GLU A 229 13.39 10.95 5.63
CA GLU A 229 14.56 10.06 5.72
C GLU A 229 15.83 10.84 6.07
N LYS A 230 16.10 11.95 5.36
CA LYS A 230 17.29 12.78 5.62
C LYS A 230 17.29 13.38 7.02
N HIS A 231 16.13 13.75 7.54
CA HIS A 231 16.01 14.21 8.92
C HIS A 231 16.33 13.11 9.92
N GLN A 232 15.81 11.89 9.71
CA GLN A 232 16.11 10.75 10.59
C GLN A 232 17.60 10.40 10.59
N GLU A 233 18.26 10.42 9.43
CA GLU A 233 19.72 10.23 9.31
C GLU A 233 20.48 11.30 10.11
N LEU A 234 20.09 12.57 9.99
CA LEU A 234 20.70 13.68 10.73
C LEU A 234 20.52 13.53 12.25
N ASP A 235 19.34 13.16 12.71
CA ASP A 235 19.05 12.96 14.12
C ASP A 235 19.82 11.76 14.69
N PHE A 236 19.93 10.68 13.91
CA PHE A 236 20.80 9.55 14.24
C PHE A 236 22.26 9.98 14.39
N MET A 237 22.81 10.74 13.44
CA MET A 237 24.18 11.25 13.53
C MET A 237 24.41 12.15 14.74
N LYS A 238 23.49 13.08 15.03
CA LYS A 238 23.55 13.95 16.22
C LYS A 238 23.53 13.14 17.51
N SER A 239 22.69 12.12 17.61
CA SER A 239 22.61 11.26 18.78
C SER A 239 23.95 10.52 19.04
N LYS A 240 24.59 10.02 17.97
CA LYS A 240 25.88 9.33 18.03
C LYS A 240 27.01 10.27 18.45
N MET A 241 27.04 11.50 17.93
CA MET A 241 27.99 12.53 18.35
C MET A 241 27.82 12.89 19.84
N ARG A 242 26.58 13.06 20.31
CA ARG A 242 26.30 13.33 21.73
C ARG A 242 26.77 12.20 22.65
N MET A 243 26.67 10.94 22.22
CA MET A 243 27.20 9.80 22.99
C MET A 243 28.73 9.80 23.07
N HIS A 244 29.44 10.23 22.01
CA HIS A 244 30.91 10.32 22.01
C HIS A 244 31.43 11.51 22.84
N LEU A 245 30.63 12.57 22.99
CA LEU A 245 30.98 13.76 23.77
C LEU A 245 30.64 13.64 25.27
N ARG A 246 30.05 12.51 25.73
CA ARG A 246 29.87 12.30 27.17
C ARG A 246 31.25 12.13 27.81
N PRO A 247 31.63 12.97 28.79
CA PRO A 247 32.89 12.80 29.47
C PRO A 247 32.92 11.42 30.12
N ARG A 248 34.00 10.66 29.92
CA ARG A 248 34.27 9.46 30.72
C ARG A 248 34.36 9.93 32.17
N SER A 249 33.31 9.66 32.95
CA SER A 249 33.34 9.84 34.40
C SER A 249 34.55 9.08 34.94
N ARG A 250 35.49 9.81 35.53
CA ARG A 250 36.64 9.27 36.26
C ARG A 250 36.17 8.66 37.58
#